data_AF-A0AAV7YP75-F1
#
_entry.id   AF-A0AAV7YP75-F1
#
_cell.length_a   1.000
_cell.length_b   1.000
_cell.length_c   1.000
_cell.angle_alpha   90.00
_cell.angle_beta   90.00
_cell.angle_gamma   90.00
#
_symmetry.space_group_name_H-M   'P 1'
#
loop_
_entity.id
_entity.type
_entity.pdbx_description
1 polymer ?
#
loop_
_entity_poly.entity_id
_entity_poly.type
_entity_poly.pdbx_seq_one_letter_code
_entity_poly.pdbx_strand_id
1 'polypeptide(L)'
;MTDSIKNDNLIRISAKTRVINCVKYVKSLIENNSSEKLILLQATGSSMNKAITIFEILKREVMGISGDIQLDKIPKPNSKNSNSSLKLSRVTISFKPISTEISKEKDINQNIQTKKSMKKKQKKKIYLRLGEEKKEKYFVRK
;
A
#
# COMPACT_ATOMS: atom_id res chain seq x y z
N MET A 1 -34.08 2.82 -15.96
CA MET A 1 -33.81 2.01 -14.75
C MET A 1 -33.19 0.71 -15.25
N THR A 2 -31.92 0.38 -15.10
CA THR A 2 -30.93 0.65 -14.06
C THR A 2 -29.59 0.98 -14.72
N ASP A 3 -28.99 2.12 -14.41
CA ASP A 3 -27.61 2.39 -14.78
C ASP A 3 -26.75 1.34 -14.08
N SER A 4 -26.26 0.39 -14.87
CA SER A 4 -25.15 -0.48 -14.48
C SER A 4 -23.99 0.45 -14.16
N ILE A 5 -23.86 0.85 -12.89
CA ILE A 5 -22.69 1.53 -12.37
C ILE A 5 -21.52 0.61 -12.70
N LYS A 6 -20.82 0.90 -13.80
CA LYS A 6 -19.58 0.25 -14.17
C LYS A 6 -18.60 0.68 -13.10
N ASN A 7 -18.48 -0.14 -12.07
CA ASN A 7 -17.36 -0.05 -11.15
C ASN A 7 -16.13 -0.47 -11.94
N ASP A 8 -15.45 0.52 -12.52
CA ASP A 8 -14.25 0.31 -13.35
C ASP A 8 -13.12 -0.42 -12.59
N ASN A 9 -13.21 -0.47 -11.25
CA ASN A 9 -12.25 -1.15 -10.38
C ASN A 9 -12.78 -2.48 -9.78
N LEU A 10 -13.81 -3.09 -10.37
CA LEU A 10 -14.27 -4.42 -9.99
C LEU A 10 -13.37 -5.50 -10.61
N ILE A 11 -12.68 -6.25 -9.76
CA ILE A 11 -11.78 -7.33 -10.15
C ILE A 11 -12.39 -8.66 -9.73
N ARG A 12 -12.71 -9.51 -10.71
CA ARG A 12 -13.22 -10.85 -10.48
C ARG A 12 -12.08 -11.84 -10.27
N ILE A 13 -12.07 -12.49 -9.12
CA ILE A 13 -11.14 -13.54 -8.77
C ILE A 13 -11.76 -14.88 -9.12
N SER A 14 -11.04 -15.67 -9.89
CA SER A 14 -11.46 -16.99 -10.36
C SER A 14 -10.42 -18.05 -9.98
N ALA A 15 -10.76 -19.32 -10.23
CA ALA A 15 -9.82 -20.43 -10.08
C ALA A 15 -8.55 -20.25 -10.93
N LYS A 16 -8.65 -19.61 -12.11
CA LYS A 16 -7.53 -19.36 -13.02
C LYS A 16 -6.67 -18.14 -12.63
N THR A 17 -7.18 -17.24 -11.79
CA THR A 17 -6.45 -16.03 -11.38
C THR A 17 -5.18 -16.40 -10.62
N ARG A 18 -4.02 -15.88 -11.07
CA ARG A 18 -2.75 -16.00 -10.34
C ARG A 18 -2.66 -14.89 -9.29
N VAL A 19 -2.42 -15.26 -8.04
CA VAL A 19 -2.37 -14.32 -6.89
C VAL A 19 -1.37 -13.21 -7.16
N ILE A 20 -0.13 -13.54 -7.56
CA ILE A 20 0.94 -12.58 -7.79
C ILE A 20 0.59 -11.55 -8.88
N ASN A 21 -0.04 -11.99 -9.97
CA ASN A 21 -0.43 -11.09 -11.06
C ASN A 21 -1.54 -10.14 -10.61
N CYS A 22 -2.50 -10.64 -9.84
CA CYS A 22 -3.58 -9.82 -9.30
C CYS A 22 -3.04 -8.78 -8.31
N VAL A 23 -2.14 -9.17 -7.41
CA VAL A 23 -1.50 -8.25 -6.45
C VAL A 23 -0.74 -7.15 -7.20
N LYS A 24 0.08 -7.51 -8.19
CA LYS A 24 0.82 -6.53 -9.03
C LYS A 24 -0.11 -5.56 -9.73
N TYR A 25 -1.19 -6.07 -10.34
CA TYR A 25 -2.18 -5.25 -11.03
C TYR A 25 -2.87 -4.28 -10.06
N VAL A 26 -3.33 -4.77 -8.90
CA VAL A 26 -3.99 -3.93 -7.90
C VAL A 26 -3.05 -2.87 -7.35
N LYS A 27 -1.78 -3.20 -7.09
CA LYS A 27 -0.77 -2.21 -6.69
C LYS A 27 -0.63 -1.11 -7.73
N SER A 28 -0.48 -1.47 -9.00
CA SER A 28 -0.42 -0.50 -10.09
C SER A 28 -1.70 0.35 -10.17
N LEU A 29 -2.88 -0.22 -9.92
CA LEU A 29 -4.12 0.55 -9.83
C LEU A 29 -4.12 1.55 -8.67
N ILE A 30 -3.60 1.16 -7.52
CA ILE A 30 -3.48 2.03 -6.33
C ILE A 30 -2.47 3.16 -6.58
N GLU A 31 -1.35 2.88 -7.25
CA GLU A 31 -0.30 3.87 -7.54
C GLU A 31 -0.72 4.87 -8.62
N ASN A 32 -1.43 4.39 -9.65
CA ASN A 32 -1.82 5.21 -10.80
C ASN A 32 -3.12 5.99 -10.59
N ASN A 33 -4.00 5.56 -9.69
CA ASN A 33 -5.23 6.28 -9.37
C ASN A 33 -5.05 7.07 -8.07
N SER A 34 -5.49 8.34 -8.06
CA SER A 34 -5.64 9.11 -6.82
C SER A 34 -6.35 8.28 -5.76
N SER A 35 -5.86 8.36 -4.51
CA SER A 35 -6.16 7.54 -3.34
C SER A 35 -7.63 7.34 -2.95
N GLU A 36 -8.56 7.92 -3.69
CA GLU A 36 -9.98 7.96 -3.37
C GLU A 36 -10.81 6.88 -4.06
N LYS A 37 -10.26 6.22 -5.10
CA LYS A 37 -11.04 5.23 -5.84
C LYS A 37 -11.16 3.91 -5.07
N LEU A 38 -12.40 3.51 -4.82
CA LEU A 38 -12.74 2.22 -4.22
C LEU A 38 -12.34 1.08 -5.18
N ILE A 39 -11.68 0.05 -4.64
CA ILE A 39 -11.33 -1.18 -5.36
C ILE A 39 -12.18 -2.33 -4.80
N LEU A 40 -12.74 -3.15 -5.69
CA LEU A 40 -13.60 -4.27 -5.33
C LEU A 40 -12.99 -5.59 -5.82
N LEU A 41 -12.66 -6.50 -4.91
CA LEU A 41 -12.33 -7.89 -5.26
C LEU A 41 -13.56 -8.76 -5.03
N GLN A 42 -13.97 -9.50 -6.05
CA GLN A 42 -15.14 -10.36 -5.96
C GLN A 42 -14.80 -11.79 -6.35
N ALA A 43 -15.18 -12.76 -5.52
CA ALA A 43 -15.00 -14.18 -5.79
C ALA A 43 -16.21 -14.99 -5.32
N THR A 44 -16.34 -16.18 -5.87
CA THR A 44 -17.40 -17.13 -5.50
C THR A 44 -16.84 -18.54 -5.30
N GLY A 45 -17.47 -19.32 -4.43
CA GLY A 45 -17.07 -20.71 -4.17
C GLY A 45 -15.59 -20.86 -3.80
N SER A 46 -14.88 -21.81 -4.41
CA SER A 46 -13.47 -22.12 -4.08
C SER A 46 -12.49 -20.97 -4.31
N SER A 47 -12.86 -19.96 -5.10
CA SER A 47 -12.01 -18.77 -5.34
C SER A 47 -12.05 -17.73 -4.22
N MET A 48 -12.98 -17.85 -3.25
CA MET A 48 -13.13 -16.90 -2.14
C MET A 48 -11.87 -16.81 -1.29
N ASN A 49 -11.27 -17.95 -0.91
CA ASN A 49 -10.02 -17.98 -0.15
C ASN A 49 -8.90 -17.23 -0.88
N LYS A 50 -8.83 -17.36 -2.20
CA LYS A 50 -7.84 -16.66 -3.02
C LYS A 50 -8.03 -15.14 -2.98
N ALA A 51 -9.28 -14.65 -3.03
CA ALA A 51 -9.55 -13.22 -2.90
C ALA A 51 -9.14 -12.69 -1.52
N ILE A 52 -9.41 -13.45 -0.46
CA ILE A 52 -8.96 -13.11 0.91
C ILE A 52 -7.43 -13.08 0.96
N THR A 53 -6.74 -14.08 0.42
CA THR A 53 -5.28 -14.12 0.38
C THR A 53 -4.69 -12.92 -0.36
N ILE A 54 -5.26 -12.54 -1.51
CA ILE A 54 -4.84 -11.35 -2.26
C ILE A 54 -4.98 -10.10 -1.38
N PHE A 55 -6.11 -9.92 -0.71
CA PHE A 55 -6.34 -8.80 0.18
C PHE A 55 -5.36 -8.75 1.37
N GLU A 56 -5.09 -9.90 2.00
CA GLU A 56 -4.10 -9.99 3.11
C GLU A 56 -2.66 -9.70 2.66
N ILE A 57 -2.31 -10.03 1.42
CA ILE A 57 -1.00 -9.63 0.86
C ILE A 57 -0.98 -8.12 0.64
N LEU A 58 -2.02 -7.56 0.03
CA LEU A 58 -2.11 -6.12 -0.24
C LEU A 58 -2.04 -5.28 1.05
N LYS A 59 -2.75 -5.67 2.11
CA LYS A 59 -2.68 -4.99 3.42
C LYS A 59 -1.26 -4.95 4.02
N ARG A 60 -0.44 -5.97 3.74
CA ARG A 60 0.96 -6.04 4.21
C ARG A 60 1.89 -5.22 3.34
N GLU A 61 1.65 -5.19 2.03
CA GLU A 61 2.55 -4.56 1.07
C GLU A 61 2.27 -3.08 0.82
N VAL A 62 1.05 -2.62 1.09
CA VAL A 62 0.62 -1.23 0.89
C VAL A 62 0.23 -0.64 2.25
N MET A 63 0.97 0.36 2.70
CA MET A 63 0.66 1.05 3.96
C MET A 63 -0.70 1.73 3.89
N GLY A 64 -1.51 1.53 4.93
CA GLY A 64 -2.78 2.25 5.09
C GLY A 64 -3.93 1.71 4.24
N ILE A 65 -3.97 0.42 3.89
CA ILE A 65 -5.21 -0.15 3.32
C ILE A 65 -6.21 -0.43 4.45
N SER A 66 -7.40 0.15 4.35
CA SER A 66 -8.58 -0.27 5.11
C SER A 66 -9.63 -0.80 4.14
N GLY A 67 -10.35 -1.83 4.57
CA GLY A 67 -11.39 -2.43 3.76
C GLY A 67 -12.32 -3.35 4.53
N ASP A 68 -13.48 -3.55 3.93
CA ASP A 68 -14.57 -4.36 4.46
C ASP A 68 -14.74 -5.63 3.63
N ILE A 69 -15.12 -6.70 4.30
CA ILE A 69 -15.39 -8.00 3.69
C ILE A 69 -16.89 -8.29 3.85
N GLN A 70 -17.58 -8.44 2.74
CA GLN A 70 -19.00 -8.79 2.69
C GLN A 70 -19.16 -10.21 2.14
N LEU A 71 -20.01 -10.99 2.80
CA LEU A 71 -20.35 -12.36 2.41
C LEU A 71 -21.83 -12.44 2.04
N ASP A 72 -22.10 -12.77 0.78
CA ASP A 72 -23.45 -12.88 0.25
C ASP A 72 -23.72 -14.27 -0.32
N LYS A 73 -25.00 -14.61 -0.44
CA LYS A 73 -25.46 -15.79 -1.18
C LYS A 73 -26.14 -15.35 -2.47
N ILE A 74 -25.58 -15.73 -3.62
CA ILE A 74 -26.13 -15.41 -4.94
C ILE A 74 -26.75 -16.64 -5.60
N PRO A 75 -27.75 -16.48 -6.50
CA PRO A 75 -28.25 -17.60 -7.30
C PRO A 75 -27.15 -18.20 -8.16
N LYS A 76 -27.09 -19.54 -8.26
CA LYS A 76 -26.14 -20.22 -9.15
C LYS A 76 -26.59 -20.03 -10.61
N PRO A 77 -25.76 -19.46 -11.50
CA PRO A 77 -26.20 -18.96 -12.81
C PRO A 77 -26.62 -20.03 -13.85
N ASN A 78 -26.79 -21.31 -13.48
CA ASN A 78 -27.19 -22.39 -14.40
C ASN A 78 -28.10 -23.45 -13.73
N SER A 79 -28.87 -23.10 -12.70
CA SER A 79 -29.87 -24.01 -12.14
C SER A 79 -31.08 -24.12 -13.09
N LYS A 80 -31.05 -25.11 -13.99
CA LYS A 80 -32.16 -25.38 -14.93
C LYS A 80 -33.46 -25.83 -14.26
N ASN A 81 -33.44 -26.10 -12.95
CA ASN A 81 -34.64 -26.34 -12.15
C ASN A 81 -34.90 -25.14 -11.25
N SER A 82 -36.05 -24.48 -11.45
CA SER A 82 -36.58 -23.39 -10.60
C SER A 82 -36.76 -23.80 -9.13
N ASN A 83 -36.73 -25.10 -8.82
CA ASN A 83 -36.87 -25.65 -7.47
C ASN A 83 -35.55 -25.89 -6.74
N SER A 84 -34.39 -25.67 -7.39
CA SER A 84 -33.08 -25.86 -6.73
C SER A 84 -32.57 -24.52 -6.18
N SER A 85 -32.76 -24.33 -4.87
CA SER A 85 -32.21 -23.23 -4.05
C SER A 85 -30.68 -23.34 -3.89
N LEU A 86 -29.94 -23.72 -4.93
CA LEU A 86 -28.49 -23.76 -4.88
C LEU A 86 -27.95 -22.33 -4.92
N LYS A 87 -27.75 -21.78 -3.73
CA LYS A 87 -27.10 -20.49 -3.51
C LYS A 87 -25.58 -20.68 -3.51
N LEU A 88 -24.88 -19.89 -4.32
CA LEU A 88 -23.43 -19.84 -4.34
C LEU A 88 -22.97 -18.72 -3.40
N SER A 89 -22.05 -19.06 -2.49
CA SER A 89 -21.42 -18.05 -1.64
C SER A 89 -20.52 -17.14 -2.47
N ARG A 90 -20.59 -15.85 -2.19
CA ARG A 90 -19.81 -14.78 -2.80
C ARG A 90 -19.12 -13.98 -1.70
N VAL A 91 -17.86 -13.67 -1.90
CA VAL A 91 -17.14 -12.66 -1.13
C VAL A 91 -16.96 -11.42 -2.00
N THR A 92 -17.22 -10.25 -1.41
CA THR A 92 -16.87 -8.96 -1.97
C THR A 92 -15.98 -8.25 -0.96
N ILE A 93 -14.77 -7.88 -1.37
CA ILE A 93 -13.81 -7.15 -0.54
C ILE A 93 -13.69 -5.76 -1.13
N SER A 94 -14.09 -4.75 -0.37
CA SER A 94 -14.04 -3.35 -0.76
C SER A 94 -12.96 -2.64 0.03
N PHE A 95 -11.99 -2.02 -0.64
CA PHE A 95 -10.92 -1.31 0.04
C PHE A 95 -10.43 -0.10 -0.74
N LYS A 96 -9.79 0.81 -0.01
CA LYS A 96 -9.10 1.96 -0.56
C LYS A 96 -7.81 2.21 0.22
N PRO A 97 -6.76 2.74 -0.42
CA PRO A 97 -5.62 3.28 0.32
C PRO A 97 -6.11 4.48 1.15
N ILE A 98 -5.75 4.53 2.42
CA ILE A 98 -5.92 5.72 3.25
C ILE A 98 -4.96 6.76 2.67
N SER A 99 -5.51 7.87 2.18
CA SER A 99 -4.75 9.02 1.73
C SER A 99 -3.79 9.44 2.83
N THR A 100 -2.53 9.07 2.69
CA THR A 100 -1.50 9.53 3.60
C THR A 100 -1.00 10.87 3.09
N GLU A 101 -1.60 11.96 3.58
CA GLU A 101 -0.84 13.21 3.74
C GLU A 101 0.46 12.97 4.55
N ILE A 102 0.51 11.85 5.28
CA ILE A 102 1.63 11.33 6.08
C ILE A 102 2.88 10.99 5.25
N SER A 103 2.80 10.86 3.92
CA SER A 103 4.00 10.61 3.10
C SER A 103 4.93 11.81 2.98
N LYS A 104 4.49 13.04 3.32
CA LYS A 104 5.39 14.21 3.38
C LYS A 104 6.25 14.28 4.64
N GLU A 105 5.89 13.59 5.73
CA GLU A 105 6.67 13.63 6.99
C GLU A 105 7.93 12.76 6.97
N LYS A 106 7.94 11.67 6.17
CA LYS A 106 9.14 10.80 6.06
C LYS A 106 10.30 11.50 5.35
N ASP A 107 10.02 12.36 4.36
CA ASP A 107 11.05 13.16 3.69
C ASP A 107 11.60 14.27 4.59
N ILE A 108 10.76 14.85 5.46
CA ILE A 108 11.18 15.89 6.42
C ILE A 108 12.15 15.28 7.45
N ASN A 109 11.88 14.09 7.97
CA ASN A 109 12.72 13.47 9.00
C ASN A 109 14.09 13.02 8.50
N GLN A 110 14.19 12.50 7.26
CA GLN A 110 15.49 12.20 6.66
C GLN A 110 16.33 13.47 6.41
N ASN A 111 15.68 14.57 6.02
CA ASN A 111 16.36 15.85 5.80
C ASN A 111 16.84 16.51 7.12
N ILE A 112 16.15 16.29 8.24
CA ILE A 112 16.60 16.76 9.56
C ILE A 112 17.81 15.95 10.06
N GLN A 113 17.84 14.63 9.85
CA GLN A 113 18.97 13.78 10.25
C GLN A 113 20.24 14.10 9.45
N THR A 114 20.14 14.32 8.14
CA THR A 114 21.27 14.71 7.29
C THR A 114 21.81 16.10 7.67
N LYS A 115 20.92 17.09 7.94
CA LYS A 115 21.34 18.42 8.42
C LYS A 115 22.03 18.39 9.79
N LYS A 116 21.58 17.54 10.73
CA LYS A 116 22.25 17.36 12.03
C LYS A 116 23.64 16.71 11.88
N SER A 117 23.78 15.72 11.00
CA SER A 117 25.06 15.07 10.67
C SER A 117 26.06 16.06 10.06
N MET A 118 25.62 16.91 9.12
CA MET A 118 26.48 17.93 8.50
C MET A 118 26.93 19.01 9.49
N LYS A 119 26.04 19.51 10.37
CA LYS A 119 26.43 20.46 11.44
C LYS A 119 27.46 19.86 12.40
N LYS A 120 27.37 18.56 12.72
CA LYS A 120 28.33 17.87 13.60
C LYS A 120 29.70 17.71 12.94
N LYS A 121 29.76 17.42 11.63
CA LYS A 121 31.02 17.37 10.86
C LYS A 121 31.68 18.75 10.73
N GLN A 122 30.91 19.81 10.50
CA GLN A 122 31.44 21.18 10.41
C GLN A 122 32.02 21.66 11.75
N LYS A 123 31.32 21.42 12.87
CA LYS A 123 31.85 21.73 14.21
C LYS A 123 33.18 21.02 14.49
N LYS A 124 33.29 19.72 14.15
CA LYS A 124 34.55 18.96 14.36
C LYS A 124 35.72 19.52 13.53
N LYS A 125 35.46 20.00 12.30
CA LYS A 125 36.47 20.60 11.42
C LYS A 125 36.98 21.97 11.92
N ILE A 126 36.11 22.76 12.56
CA ILE A 126 36.48 24.05 13.18
C ILE A 126 37.37 23.83 14.41
N TYR A 127 37.03 22.86 15.28
CA TYR A 127 37.86 22.56 16.45
C TYR A 127 39.26 22.04 16.10
N LEU A 128 39.40 21.29 15.00
CA LEU A 128 40.71 20.83 14.51
C LEU A 128 41.57 22.01 14.01
N ARG A 129 41.00 22.95 13.23
CA ARG A 129 41.72 24.17 12.82
C ARG A 129 42.14 25.06 13.99
N LEU A 130 41.24 25.28 14.95
CA LEU A 130 41.55 26.10 16.13
C LEU A 130 42.55 25.41 17.07
N GLY A 131 42.63 24.08 17.06
CA GLY A 131 43.62 23.30 17.79
C GLY A 131 45.02 23.35 17.15
N GLU A 132 45.09 23.48 15.82
CA GLU A 132 46.35 23.62 15.08
C GLU A 132 46.90 25.05 15.14
N GLU A 133 46.05 26.09 15.03
CA GLU A 133 46.47 27.49 15.18
C GLU A 133 47.00 27.83 16.59
N LYS A 134 46.60 27.06 17.62
CA LYS A 134 47.13 27.21 18.98
C LYS A 134 48.49 26.52 19.20
N LYS A 135 48.91 25.60 18.31
CA LYS A 135 50.23 24.96 18.38
C LYS A 135 51.31 25.77 17.68
N GLU A 136 50.96 26.56 16.66
CA GLU A 136 51.92 27.42 15.96
C GLU A 136 52.33 28.68 16.75
N LYS A 137 51.58 29.08 17.78
CA LYS A 137 51.92 30.25 18.63
C LYS A 137 52.95 29.98 19.74
N TYR A 138 53.43 28.75 19.89
CA TYR A 138 54.40 28.39 20.93
C TYR A 138 55.74 27.85 20.40
N PHE A 139 56.01 27.94 19.10
CA PHE A 139 57.31 27.59 18.52
C PHE A 139 58.01 28.83 17.94
N VAL A 140 58.30 29.81 18.80
CA VAL A 140 59.35 30.81 18.55
C VAL A 140 60.12 31.00 19.86
N ARG A 141 61.45 30.91 19.77
CA ARG A 141 62.51 30.95 20.81
C ARG A 141 63.04 29.55 21.14
N LYS A 142 64.31 29.23 20.93
CA LYS A 142 65.52 30.02 20.69
C LYS A 142 66.51 29.16 19.89
#